data_AF-A0A969IK29-F1
#
_entry.id   AF-A0A969IK29-F1
#
_cell.length_a   1.000
_cell.length_b   1.000
_cell.length_c   1.000
_cell.angle_alpha   90.00
_cell.angle_beta   90.00
_cell.angle_gamma   90.00
#
_symmetry.space_group_name_H-M   'P 1'
#
loop_
_entity.id
_entity.type
_entity.pdbx_description
1 polymer ?
#
loop_
_entity_poly.entity_id
_entity_poly.type
_entity_poly.pdbx_seq_one_letter_code
_entity_poly.pdbx_strand_id
1 'polypeptide(L)'
;MLAGLMTSYDRWAQFADEWDAACKKPPGLAYFKLSQALSLRDEFSPSKGWTEDLRNERVAELVAIARRHALCGFSVSLNETIYNEFVTNFTPFGELRDPYFLCFYQLVDAVTSARENQPTAEDLDYIFDEQGDVGKLAGAWWDQLHIVAQWRTTRPLGSRPVHRNDKKFRPLQAADLFAGLVRNEVEQGERMTPFVREFLRGFKGMDYYERVYARDDLLDIGADLVVRGVRRKQERRRDGRG
;
A
#
# COMPACT_ATOMS: atom_id res chain seq x y z
N MET A 1 4.88 -3.50 5.26
CA MET A 1 3.52 -3.61 4.66
C MET A 1 3.25 -2.37 3.84
N LEU A 2 2.58 -2.54 2.69
CA LEU A 2 2.06 -1.48 1.84
C LEU A 2 0.60 -1.76 1.49
N ALA A 3 -0.23 -0.73 1.39
CA ALA A 3 -1.63 -0.87 1.01
C ALA A 3 -2.11 0.34 0.23
N GLY A 4 -3.15 0.16 -0.58
CA GLY A 4 -3.70 1.22 -1.42
C GLY A 4 -5.11 0.92 -1.91
N LEU A 5 -5.74 1.94 -2.49
CA LEU A 5 -7.04 1.87 -3.12
C LEU A 5 -6.90 2.26 -4.59
N MET A 6 -7.65 1.60 -5.47
CA MET A 6 -7.69 1.89 -6.90
C MET A 6 -9.11 2.28 -7.31
N THR A 7 -9.22 3.31 -8.15
CA THR A 7 -10.45 3.72 -8.84
C THR A 7 -10.10 4.55 -10.07
N SER A 8 -11.10 4.97 -10.85
CA SER A 8 -10.91 5.85 -12.00
C SER A 8 -10.67 7.30 -11.58
N TYR A 9 -10.10 8.10 -12.48
CA TYR A 9 -9.83 9.51 -12.25
C TYR A 9 -11.09 10.30 -11.82
N ASP A 10 -12.20 10.13 -12.53
CA ASP A 10 -13.45 10.84 -12.25
C ASP A 10 -14.02 10.51 -10.87
N ARG A 11 -13.88 9.25 -10.43
CA ARG A 11 -14.28 8.82 -9.09
C ARG A 11 -13.38 9.39 -8.02
N TRP A 12 -12.07 9.53 -8.29
CA TRP A 12 -11.17 10.23 -7.39
C TRP A 12 -11.49 11.72 -7.23
N ALA A 13 -11.91 12.39 -8.31
CA ALA A 13 -12.34 13.78 -8.25
C ALA A 13 -13.59 13.95 -7.35
N GLN A 14 -14.62 13.13 -7.58
CA GLN A 14 -15.85 13.14 -6.75
C GLN A 14 -15.56 12.76 -5.29
N PHE A 15 -14.70 11.77 -5.08
CA PHE A 15 -14.23 11.38 -3.76
C PHE A 15 -13.58 12.56 -3.03
N ALA A 16 -12.71 13.33 -3.70
CA ALA A 16 -11.98 14.41 -3.07
C ALA A 16 -12.92 15.51 -2.56
N ASP A 17 -13.96 15.84 -3.33
CA ASP A 17 -14.98 16.82 -2.95
C ASP A 17 -15.80 16.33 -1.74
N GLU A 18 -16.29 15.08 -1.76
CA GLU A 18 -17.05 14.50 -0.66
C GLU A 18 -16.22 14.37 0.62
N TRP A 19 -14.98 13.90 0.49
CA TRP A 19 -14.05 13.75 1.60
C TRP A 19 -13.74 15.10 2.25
N ASP A 20 -13.49 16.13 1.45
CA ASP A 20 -13.21 17.47 1.96
C ASP A 20 -14.44 18.09 2.64
N ALA A 21 -15.63 17.90 2.06
CA ALA A 21 -16.89 18.30 2.68
C ALA A 21 -17.09 17.61 4.04
N ALA A 22 -16.83 16.29 4.11
CA ALA A 22 -16.87 15.55 5.36
C ALA A 22 -15.84 16.08 6.36
N CYS A 23 -14.60 16.34 5.98
CA CYS A 23 -13.57 16.92 6.85
C CYS A 23 -13.95 18.31 7.39
N LYS A 24 -14.64 19.15 6.63
CA LYS A 24 -15.03 20.52 7.02
C LYS A 24 -16.19 20.59 8.02
N LYS A 25 -16.97 19.52 8.22
CA LYS A 25 -18.04 19.50 9.22
C LYS A 25 -17.48 19.70 10.63
N PRO A 26 -18.10 20.51 11.51
CA PRO A 26 -17.66 20.67 12.90
C PRO A 26 -17.76 19.37 13.72
N PRO A 27 -16.79 19.07 14.62
CA PRO A 27 -15.47 19.67 14.67
C PRO A 27 -14.69 19.38 13.38
N GLY A 28 -14.03 20.40 12.81
CA GLY A 28 -13.37 20.31 11.51
C GLY A 28 -12.00 19.62 11.58
N LEU A 29 -11.62 18.97 10.48
CA LEU A 29 -10.30 18.36 10.26
C LEU A 29 -9.58 19.11 9.14
N ALA A 30 -8.35 19.59 9.38
CA ALA A 30 -7.52 20.12 8.30
C ALA A 30 -7.09 19.01 7.32
N TYR A 31 -6.85 17.83 7.87
CA TYR A 31 -6.56 16.59 7.17
C TYR A 31 -6.95 15.40 8.06
N PHE A 32 -7.14 14.24 7.45
CA PHE A 32 -7.37 12.99 8.17
C PHE A 32 -6.08 12.18 8.33
N LYS A 33 -5.92 11.58 9.51
CA LYS A 33 -4.90 10.57 9.83
C LYS A 33 -5.45 9.54 10.80
N LEU A 34 -5.38 8.26 10.46
CA LEU A 34 -5.99 7.23 11.32
C LEU A 34 -5.30 7.14 12.68
N SER A 35 -3.97 7.28 12.74
CA SER A 35 -3.22 7.24 14.00
C SER A 35 -3.64 8.34 14.98
N GLN A 36 -4.00 9.51 14.46
CA GLN A 36 -4.51 10.64 15.26
C GLN A 36 -5.94 10.37 15.74
N ALA A 37 -6.79 9.79 14.88
CA ALA A 37 -8.14 9.36 15.24
C ALA A 37 -8.14 8.26 16.31
N LEU A 38 -7.24 7.27 16.20
CA LEU A 38 -7.12 6.17 17.16
C LEU A 38 -6.66 6.65 18.54
N SER A 39 -5.75 7.62 18.57
CA SER A 39 -5.19 8.15 19.82
C SER A 39 -5.96 9.35 20.42
N LEU A 40 -6.97 9.87 19.71
CA LEU A 40 -7.63 11.15 20.02
C LEU A 40 -6.63 12.29 20.27
N ARG A 41 -5.72 12.49 19.32
CA ARG A 41 -4.68 13.53 19.38
C ARG A 41 -4.70 14.39 18.13
N ASP A 42 -3.98 15.51 18.19
CA ASP A 42 -3.74 16.43 17.08
C ASP A 42 -5.03 16.95 16.41
N GLU A 43 -5.37 16.49 15.21
CA GLU A 43 -6.62 16.87 14.52
C GLU A 43 -7.86 16.36 15.25
N PHE A 44 -7.74 15.27 16.02
CA PHE A 44 -8.80 14.66 16.82
C PHE A 44 -8.66 14.97 18.32
N SER A 45 -7.96 16.04 18.70
CA SER A 45 -7.75 16.35 20.12
C SER A 45 -9.04 16.83 20.82
N PRO A 46 -9.24 16.50 22.11
CA PRO A 46 -10.35 17.03 22.90
C PRO A 46 -10.36 18.56 22.97
N SER A 47 -9.19 19.21 22.91
CA SER A 47 -9.07 20.67 22.86
C SER A 47 -9.68 21.31 21.61
N LYS A 48 -9.90 20.53 20.55
CA LYS A 48 -10.62 20.94 19.33
C LYS A 48 -12.11 20.55 19.36
N GLY A 49 -12.61 20.03 20.47
CA GLY A 49 -14.01 19.62 20.64
C GLY A 49 -14.32 18.18 20.23
N TRP A 50 -13.30 17.34 20.03
CA TRP A 50 -13.50 15.93 19.69
C TRP A 50 -13.81 15.07 20.91
N THR A 51 -14.81 14.21 20.76
CA THR A 51 -15.11 13.08 21.65
C THR A 51 -14.90 11.77 20.90
N GLU A 52 -14.91 10.64 21.61
CA GLU A 52 -14.86 9.32 20.96
C GLU A 52 -16.04 9.12 20.01
N ASP A 53 -17.24 9.52 20.40
CA ASP A 53 -18.45 9.38 19.58
C ASP A 53 -18.35 10.20 18.29
N LEU A 54 -17.98 11.48 18.38
CA LEU A 54 -17.79 12.33 17.19
C LEU A 54 -16.69 11.77 16.27
N ARG A 55 -15.60 11.27 16.86
CA ARG A 55 -14.52 10.61 16.11
C ARG A 55 -15.03 9.36 15.40
N ASN A 56 -15.82 8.52 16.08
CA ASN A 56 -16.40 7.31 15.49
C ASN A 56 -17.33 7.65 14.34
N GLU A 57 -18.22 8.63 14.52
CA GLU A 57 -19.12 9.13 13.47
C GLU A 57 -18.35 9.63 12.25
N ARG A 58 -17.30 10.45 12.47
CA ARG A 58 -16.50 10.96 11.36
C ARG A 58 -15.75 9.84 10.63
N VAL A 59 -15.16 8.90 11.35
CA VAL A 59 -14.45 7.78 10.73
C VAL A 59 -15.44 6.88 9.98
N ALA A 60 -16.64 6.66 10.50
CA ALA A 60 -17.69 5.92 9.79
C ALA A 60 -18.06 6.59 8.46
N GLU A 61 -18.26 7.90 8.47
CA GLU A 61 -18.54 8.68 7.26
C GLU A 61 -17.41 8.58 6.25
N LEU A 62 -16.16 8.74 6.67
CA LEU A 62 -14.99 8.67 5.79
C LEU A 62 -14.79 7.27 5.21
N VAL A 63 -15.02 6.21 5.99
CA VAL A 63 -15.03 4.81 5.50
C VAL A 63 -16.10 4.62 4.43
N ALA A 64 -17.32 5.14 4.65
CA ALA A 64 -18.40 5.03 3.70
C ALA A 64 -18.10 5.78 2.37
N ILE A 65 -17.47 6.95 2.44
CA ILE A 65 -17.02 7.72 1.27
C ILE A 65 -15.94 6.94 0.51
N ALA A 66 -14.90 6.46 1.21
CA ALA A 66 -13.81 5.69 0.59
C ALA A 66 -14.34 4.44 -0.13
N ARG A 67 -15.21 3.66 0.53
CA ARG A 67 -15.81 2.46 -0.07
C ARG A 67 -16.70 2.77 -1.27
N ARG A 68 -17.45 3.86 -1.25
CA ARG A 68 -18.32 4.23 -2.36
C ARG A 68 -17.52 4.50 -3.63
N HIS A 69 -16.33 5.10 -3.48
CA HIS A 69 -15.54 5.57 -4.61
C HIS A 69 -14.46 4.59 -5.05
N ALA A 70 -13.89 3.78 -4.15
CA ALA A 70 -12.91 2.75 -4.48
C ALA A 70 -13.53 1.61 -5.30
N LEU A 71 -12.81 1.14 -6.33
CA LEU A 71 -13.15 -0.07 -7.07
C LEU A 71 -12.59 -1.30 -6.37
N CYS A 72 -11.33 -1.22 -5.93
CA CYS A 72 -10.68 -2.29 -5.20
C CYS A 72 -9.61 -1.78 -4.22
N GLY A 73 -9.33 -2.61 -3.23
CA GLY A 73 -8.25 -2.42 -2.27
C GLY A 73 -7.14 -3.44 -2.48
N PHE A 74 -5.92 -3.04 -2.15
CA PHE A 74 -4.74 -3.89 -2.22
C PHE A 74 -3.96 -3.80 -0.92
N SER A 75 -3.46 -4.94 -0.44
CA SER A 75 -2.48 -4.96 0.64
C SER A 75 -1.40 -6.00 0.36
N VAL A 76 -0.18 -5.63 0.76
CA VAL A 76 0.95 -6.55 0.81
C VAL A 76 1.62 -6.43 2.16
N SER A 77 1.67 -7.53 2.90
CA SER A 77 2.34 -7.62 4.19
C SER A 77 3.36 -8.75 4.20
N LEU A 78 4.42 -8.56 4.99
CA LEU A 78 5.46 -9.54 5.23
C LEU A 78 5.98 -9.34 6.65
N ASN A 79 6.53 -10.40 7.23
CA ASN A 79 7.22 -10.31 8.51
C ASN A 79 8.67 -9.85 8.28
N GLU A 80 9.01 -8.65 8.75
CA GLU A 80 10.33 -8.05 8.54
C GLU A 80 11.48 -8.87 9.15
N THR A 81 11.27 -9.44 10.34
CA THR A 81 12.28 -10.29 10.99
C THR A 81 12.59 -11.51 10.13
N ILE A 82 11.56 -12.19 9.63
CA ILE A 82 11.70 -13.36 8.76
C ILE A 82 12.30 -12.97 7.41
N TYR A 83 11.90 -11.82 6.85
CA TYR A 83 12.47 -11.32 5.60
C TYR A 83 13.97 -11.07 5.73
N ASN A 84 14.39 -10.44 6.82
CA ASN A 84 15.79 -10.20 7.10
C ASN A 84 16.57 -11.49 7.31
N GLU A 85 15.96 -12.49 7.96
CA GLU A 85 16.55 -13.81 8.15
C GLU A 85 16.80 -14.52 6.81
N PHE A 86 15.80 -14.59 5.92
CA PHE A 86 15.84 -15.47 4.74
C PHE A 86 16.13 -14.79 3.40
N VAL A 87 15.97 -13.48 3.29
CA VAL A 87 16.13 -12.76 2.01
C VAL A 87 17.31 -11.81 2.07
N THR A 88 17.30 -10.86 3.01
CA THR A 88 18.30 -9.77 3.08
C THR A 88 19.73 -10.28 3.13
N ASN A 89 19.98 -11.33 3.93
CA ASN A 89 21.31 -11.91 4.12
C ASN A 89 21.82 -12.73 2.93
N PHE A 90 20.91 -13.18 2.06
CA PHE A 90 21.21 -14.14 1.00
C PHE A 90 21.10 -13.56 -0.41
N THR A 91 20.44 -12.41 -0.56
CA THR A 91 20.25 -11.79 -1.86
C THR A 91 21.52 -11.04 -2.32
N PRO A 92 22.01 -11.31 -3.56
CA PRO A 92 23.07 -10.51 -4.17
C PRO A 92 22.55 -9.20 -4.77
N PHE A 93 21.24 -8.96 -4.74
CA PHE A 93 20.58 -7.78 -5.31
C PHE A 93 20.31 -6.76 -4.21
N GLY A 94 20.86 -5.55 -4.34
CA GLY A 94 20.83 -4.54 -3.28
C GLY A 94 19.43 -4.06 -2.92
N GLU A 95 18.54 -3.98 -3.91
CA GLU A 95 17.16 -3.53 -3.78
C GLU A 95 16.30 -4.52 -2.98
N LEU A 96 16.54 -5.83 -3.16
CA LEU A 96 15.88 -6.91 -2.42
C LEU A 96 16.36 -7.02 -0.96
N ARG A 97 17.26 -6.15 -0.51
CA ARG A 97 17.59 -6.03 0.92
C ARG A 97 16.61 -5.15 1.66
N ASP A 98 15.86 -4.32 0.94
CA ASP A 98 14.81 -3.51 1.52
C ASP A 98 13.46 -4.28 1.44
N PRO A 99 12.86 -4.69 2.58
CA PRO A 99 11.55 -5.36 2.57
C PRO A 99 10.46 -4.51 1.91
N TYR A 100 10.61 -3.18 1.92
CA TYR A 100 9.68 -2.29 1.25
C TYR A 100 9.70 -2.48 -0.26
N PHE A 101 10.86 -2.76 -0.87
CA PHE A 101 10.94 -3.05 -2.31
C PHE A 101 10.07 -4.23 -2.69
N LEU A 102 10.10 -5.34 -1.92
CA LEU A 102 9.24 -6.48 -2.20
C LEU A 102 7.76 -6.10 -2.06
N CYS A 103 7.37 -5.41 -0.99
CA CYS A 103 5.98 -4.93 -0.84
C CYS A 103 5.54 -4.07 -2.03
N PHE A 104 6.38 -3.13 -2.47
CA PHE A 104 6.13 -2.26 -3.60
C PHE A 104 5.99 -3.04 -4.92
N TYR A 105 6.94 -3.91 -5.23
CA TYR A 105 6.90 -4.77 -6.42
C TYR A 105 5.61 -5.60 -6.46
N GLN A 106 5.26 -6.25 -5.34
CA GLN A 106 4.10 -7.13 -5.26
C GLN A 106 2.79 -6.37 -5.32
N LEU A 107 2.75 -5.13 -4.81
CA LEU A 107 1.57 -4.27 -4.95
C LEU A 107 1.35 -3.90 -6.42
N VAL A 108 2.40 -3.46 -7.12
CA VAL A 108 2.33 -3.10 -8.55
C VAL A 108 1.89 -4.31 -9.39
N ASP A 109 2.44 -5.50 -9.11
CA ASP A 109 2.07 -6.76 -9.77
C ASP A 109 0.59 -7.14 -9.50
N ALA A 110 0.12 -6.99 -8.25
CA ALA A 110 -1.27 -7.24 -7.89
C ALA A 110 -2.24 -6.28 -8.59
N VAL A 111 -1.92 -4.99 -8.63
CA VAL A 111 -2.72 -3.96 -9.32
C VAL A 111 -2.78 -4.26 -10.82
N THR A 112 -1.64 -4.62 -11.42
CA THR A 112 -1.56 -4.95 -12.86
C THR A 112 -2.40 -6.18 -13.18
N SER A 113 -2.31 -7.23 -12.35
CA SER A 113 -3.10 -8.46 -12.51
C SER A 113 -4.60 -8.21 -12.32
N ALA A 114 -4.98 -7.35 -11.37
CA ALA A 114 -6.39 -6.97 -11.17
C ALA A 114 -6.93 -6.20 -12.37
N ARG A 115 -6.12 -5.33 -13.00
CA ARG A 115 -6.48 -4.60 -14.22
C ARG A 115 -6.76 -5.54 -15.41
N GLU A 116 -6.07 -6.68 -15.51
CA GLU A 116 -6.34 -7.65 -16.58
C GLU A 116 -7.78 -8.19 -16.53
N ASN A 117 -8.38 -8.22 -15.34
CA ASN A 117 -9.77 -8.64 -15.12
C ASN A 117 -10.77 -7.47 -15.16
N GLN A 118 -10.32 -6.23 -15.38
CA GLN A 118 -11.20 -5.06 -15.46
C GLN A 118 -11.37 -4.58 -16.92
N PRO A 119 -12.60 -4.19 -17.33
CA PRO A 119 -12.89 -3.79 -18.71
C PRO A 119 -12.26 -2.45 -19.13
N THR A 120 -11.71 -1.67 -18.20
CA THR A 120 -11.26 -0.31 -18.46
C THR A 120 -9.89 -0.31 -19.15
N ALA A 121 -9.82 0.44 -20.25
CA ALA A 121 -8.59 0.65 -21.03
C ALA A 121 -7.71 1.78 -20.47
N GLU A 122 -8.09 2.38 -19.34
CA GLU A 122 -7.37 3.50 -18.72
C GLU A 122 -5.95 3.09 -18.30
N ASP A 123 -5.01 4.02 -18.45
CA ASP A 123 -3.65 3.87 -17.94
C ASP A 123 -3.62 3.98 -16.42
N LEU A 124 -2.65 3.31 -15.80
CA LEU A 124 -2.49 3.31 -14.35
C LEU A 124 -1.54 4.43 -13.92
N ASP A 125 -2.00 5.23 -12.96
CA ASP A 125 -1.17 6.18 -12.23
C ASP A 125 -1.03 5.74 -10.78
N TYR A 126 0.23 5.57 -10.34
CA TYR A 126 0.53 5.24 -8.96
C TYR A 126 0.90 6.50 -8.19
N ILE A 127 0.16 6.77 -7.11
CA ILE A 127 0.41 7.90 -6.22
C ILE A 127 0.72 7.37 -4.83
N PHE A 128 1.93 7.61 -4.35
CA PHE A 128 2.38 7.22 -3.02
C PHE A 128 2.53 8.44 -2.11
N ASP A 129 2.48 8.19 -0.81
CA ASP A 129 2.80 9.20 0.21
C ASP A 129 4.30 9.51 0.22
N GLU A 130 4.67 10.75 0.52
CA GLU A 130 6.06 11.22 0.65
C GLU A 130 6.77 10.58 1.85
N GLN A 131 7.18 9.31 1.72
CA GLN A 131 7.88 8.57 2.77
C GLN A 131 9.41 8.66 2.66
N GLY A 132 9.95 9.87 2.80
CA GLY A 132 11.39 10.09 2.94
C GLY A 132 12.23 9.47 1.82
N ASP A 133 13.30 8.75 2.17
CA ASP A 133 14.25 8.19 1.21
C ASP A 133 13.71 6.98 0.43
N VAL A 134 12.72 6.26 0.98
CA VAL A 134 12.08 5.11 0.33
C VAL A 134 11.34 5.54 -0.95
N GLY A 135 10.71 6.72 -0.93
CA GLY A 135 10.05 7.26 -2.13
C GLY A 135 11.04 7.61 -3.25
N LYS A 136 12.27 7.99 -2.92
CA LYS A 136 13.34 8.21 -3.91
C LYS A 136 13.78 6.88 -4.54
N LEU A 137 13.84 5.82 -3.76
CA LEU A 137 14.19 4.47 -4.24
C LEU A 137 13.10 3.86 -5.12
N ALA A 138 11.82 4.12 -4.84
CA ALA A 138 10.70 3.69 -5.68
C ALA A 138 10.83 4.14 -7.13
N GLY A 139 11.41 5.32 -7.36
CA GLY A 139 11.76 5.78 -8.70
C GLY A 139 12.74 4.85 -9.40
N ALA A 140 13.87 4.52 -8.78
CA ALA A 140 14.88 3.63 -9.37
C ALA A 140 14.36 2.20 -9.56
N TRP A 141 13.56 1.73 -8.61
CA TRP A 141 12.88 0.44 -8.66
C TRP A 141 11.88 0.32 -9.82
N TRP A 142 11.25 1.43 -10.20
CA TRP A 142 10.30 1.47 -11.32
C TRP A 142 10.92 1.08 -12.66
N ASP A 143 12.15 1.54 -12.91
CA ASP A 143 12.86 1.26 -14.16
C ASP A 143 13.22 -0.23 -14.24
N GLN A 144 13.59 -0.84 -13.09
CA GLN A 144 13.82 -2.29 -12.99
C GLN A 144 12.53 -3.11 -13.13
N LEU A 145 11.45 -2.64 -12.53
CA LEU A 145 10.12 -3.24 -12.62
C LEU A 145 9.62 -3.33 -14.06
N HIS A 146 9.80 -2.27 -14.85
CA HIS A 146 9.42 -2.27 -16.27
C HIS A 146 10.13 -3.38 -17.05
N ILE A 147 11.42 -3.58 -16.80
CA ILE A 147 12.19 -4.65 -17.44
C ILE A 147 11.60 -6.01 -17.07
N VAL A 148 11.21 -6.24 -15.80
CA VAL A 148 10.70 -7.53 -15.33
C VAL A 148 9.24 -7.77 -15.76
N ALA A 149 8.40 -6.74 -15.74
CA ALA A 149 6.98 -6.83 -16.05
C ALA A 149 6.70 -7.09 -17.54
N GLN A 150 7.57 -6.59 -18.44
CA GLN A 150 7.48 -6.87 -19.88
C GLN A 150 7.53 -8.36 -20.22
N TRP A 151 8.05 -9.21 -19.34
CA TRP A 151 8.05 -10.67 -19.52
C TRP A 151 6.77 -11.35 -19.05
N ARG A 152 5.91 -10.65 -18.29
CA ARG A 152 4.74 -11.22 -17.60
C ARG A 152 3.41 -10.70 -18.12
N THR A 153 3.35 -9.44 -18.55
CA THR A 153 2.13 -8.84 -19.08
C THR A 153 2.43 -8.05 -20.35
N THR A 154 1.44 -7.99 -21.22
CA THR A 154 1.48 -7.15 -22.44
C THR A 154 0.91 -5.76 -22.20
N ARG A 155 0.25 -5.52 -21.05
CA ARG A 155 -0.27 -4.21 -20.70
C ARG A 155 0.82 -3.33 -20.10
N PRO A 156 0.88 -2.03 -20.45
CA PRO A 156 1.78 -1.10 -19.79
C PRO A 156 1.51 -1.07 -18.29
N LEU A 157 2.58 -1.07 -17.48
CA LEU A 157 2.46 -0.83 -16.04
C LEU A 157 1.86 0.53 -15.74
N GLY A 158 1.96 1.50 -16.66
CA GLY A 158 1.46 2.86 -16.50
C GLY A 158 2.58 3.86 -16.26
N SER A 159 2.23 5.02 -15.71
CA SER A 159 3.17 6.11 -15.48
C SER A 159 4.10 5.83 -14.30
N ARG A 160 5.29 6.46 -14.31
CA ARG A 160 6.20 6.42 -13.15
C ARG A 160 5.47 6.91 -11.89
N PRO A 161 5.58 6.19 -10.75
CA PRO A 161 4.93 6.60 -9.53
C PRO A 161 5.33 8.00 -9.10
N VAL A 162 4.34 8.76 -8.65
CA VAL A 162 4.54 10.10 -8.11
C VAL A 162 4.31 10.08 -6.61
N HIS A 163 5.07 10.92 -5.90
CA HIS A 163 4.89 11.11 -4.47
C HIS A 163 4.11 12.40 -4.21
N ARG A 164 3.22 12.37 -3.23
CA ARG A 164 2.41 13.52 -2.81
C ARG A 164 2.30 13.56 -1.30
N ASN A 165 2.19 14.76 -0.76
CA ASN A 165 1.90 15.00 0.64
C ASN A 165 0.47 14.54 1.00
N ASP A 166 0.36 13.52 1.84
CA ASP A 166 -0.90 12.95 2.31
C ASP A 166 -1.83 13.94 3.04
N LYS A 167 -1.31 14.95 3.73
CA LYS A 167 -2.12 16.00 4.38
C LYS A 167 -2.83 16.88 3.35
N LYS A 168 -2.29 16.98 2.14
CA LYS A 168 -2.84 17.81 1.05
C LYS A 168 -3.62 17.00 0.02
N PHE A 169 -3.22 15.76 -0.25
CA PHE A 169 -3.82 14.94 -1.29
C PHE A 169 -4.80 13.93 -0.69
N ARG A 170 -6.11 14.24 -0.77
CA ARG A 170 -7.18 13.48 -0.09
C ARG A 170 -7.19 11.97 -0.40
N PRO A 171 -6.94 11.49 -1.64
CA PRO A 171 -6.88 10.05 -1.90
C PRO A 171 -5.86 9.31 -1.04
N LEU A 172 -4.72 9.92 -0.70
CA LEU A 172 -3.73 9.32 0.20
C LEU A 172 -4.22 9.23 1.66
N GLN A 173 -5.18 10.06 2.08
CA GLN A 173 -5.79 9.95 3.40
C GLN A 173 -6.72 8.74 3.49
N ALA A 174 -7.44 8.41 2.41
CA ALA A 174 -8.19 7.16 2.34
C ALA A 174 -7.26 5.95 2.26
N ALA A 175 -6.12 6.06 1.57
CA ALA A 175 -5.10 5.01 1.59
C ALA A 175 -4.52 4.81 3.00
N ASP A 176 -4.22 5.89 3.75
CA ASP A 176 -3.79 5.85 5.15
C ASP A 176 -4.83 5.19 6.06
N LEU A 177 -6.11 5.56 5.89
CA LEU A 177 -7.23 4.91 6.59
C LEU A 177 -7.26 3.41 6.34
N PHE A 178 -7.27 3.01 5.07
CA PHE A 178 -7.35 1.60 4.69
C PHE A 178 -6.11 0.81 5.17
N ALA A 179 -4.91 1.32 4.88
CA ALA A 179 -3.66 0.69 5.26
C ALA A 179 -3.52 0.57 6.78
N GLY A 180 -3.96 1.58 7.54
CA GLY A 180 -3.91 1.56 8.99
C GLY A 180 -4.87 0.52 9.60
N LEU A 181 -6.09 0.38 9.04
CA LEU A 181 -7.04 -0.65 9.46
C LEU A 181 -6.53 -2.07 9.17
N VAL A 182 -6.03 -2.32 7.94
CA VAL A 182 -5.45 -3.62 7.56
C VAL A 182 -4.22 -3.95 8.41
N ARG A 183 -3.36 -2.96 8.68
CA ARG A 183 -2.18 -3.15 9.54
C ARG A 183 -2.58 -3.62 10.94
N ASN A 184 -3.62 -3.01 11.52
CA ASN A 184 -4.12 -3.44 12.82
C ASN A 184 -4.68 -4.87 12.78
N GLU A 185 -5.27 -5.32 11.67
CA GLU A 185 -5.68 -6.72 11.50
C GLU A 185 -4.49 -7.68 11.50
N VAL A 186 -3.46 -7.36 10.72
CA VAL A 186 -2.24 -8.18 10.63
C VAL A 186 -1.50 -8.23 11.97
N GLU A 187 -1.36 -7.10 12.66
CA GLU A 187 -0.55 -7.00 13.88
C GLU A 187 -1.28 -7.50 15.14
N GLN A 188 -2.58 -7.21 15.26
CA GLN A 188 -3.34 -7.48 16.48
C GLN A 188 -4.24 -8.70 16.38
N GLY A 189 -4.63 -9.12 15.17
CA GLY A 189 -5.54 -10.25 14.94
C GLY A 189 -6.79 -10.18 15.83
N GLU A 190 -6.97 -11.19 16.67
CA GLU A 190 -8.11 -11.27 17.60
C GLU A 190 -8.14 -10.16 18.67
N ARG A 191 -6.98 -9.56 18.98
CA ARG A 191 -6.83 -8.48 19.99
C ARG A 191 -7.19 -7.10 19.47
N MET A 192 -7.54 -6.99 18.19
CA MET A 192 -7.96 -5.74 17.57
C MET A 192 -9.15 -5.11 18.32
N THR A 193 -9.07 -3.79 18.53
CA THR A 193 -10.13 -3.06 19.22
C THR A 193 -11.47 -3.15 18.46
N PRO A 194 -12.61 -3.08 19.16
CA PRO A 194 -13.93 -3.07 18.51
C PRO A 194 -14.06 -1.96 17.46
N PHE A 195 -13.51 -0.78 17.75
CA PHE A 195 -13.43 0.37 16.84
C PHE A 195 -12.81 0.00 15.48
N VAL A 196 -11.59 -0.54 15.48
CA VAL A 196 -10.90 -0.90 14.23
C VAL A 196 -11.66 -2.01 13.52
N ARG A 197 -12.13 -3.02 14.26
CA ARG A 197 -12.86 -4.16 13.70
C ARG A 197 -14.12 -3.73 12.96
N GLU A 198 -14.86 -2.78 13.51
CA GLU A 198 -16.06 -2.22 12.91
C GLU A 198 -15.75 -1.52 11.58
N PHE A 199 -14.76 -0.62 11.57
CA PHE A 199 -14.42 0.13 10.36
C PHE A 199 -13.77 -0.71 9.28
N LEU A 200 -12.98 -1.72 9.66
CA LEU A 200 -12.43 -2.67 8.71
C LEU A 200 -13.53 -3.53 8.07
N ARG A 201 -14.56 -3.95 8.84
CA ARG A 201 -15.77 -4.57 8.25
C ARG A 201 -16.46 -3.66 7.25
N GLY A 202 -16.39 -2.34 7.44
CA GLY A 202 -16.88 -1.35 6.48
C GLY A 202 -16.29 -1.54 5.08
N PHE A 203 -15.04 -1.97 4.96
CA PHE A 203 -14.36 -2.30 3.70
C PHE A 203 -14.58 -3.76 3.23
N LYS A 204 -15.06 -4.66 4.10
CA LYS A 204 -15.38 -6.05 3.72
C LYS A 204 -16.59 -6.02 2.78
N GLY A 205 -16.39 -6.48 1.54
CA GLY A 205 -17.38 -6.45 0.46
C GLY A 205 -16.97 -5.61 -0.76
N MET A 206 -15.84 -4.91 -0.69
CA MET A 206 -15.11 -4.43 -1.87
C MET A 206 -14.20 -5.55 -2.39
N ASP A 207 -13.91 -5.56 -3.69
CA ASP A 207 -12.85 -6.41 -4.24
C ASP A 207 -11.53 -6.06 -3.54
N TYR A 208 -10.99 -7.03 -2.79
CA TYR A 208 -9.82 -6.83 -1.95
C TYR A 208 -8.79 -7.91 -2.25
N TYR A 209 -7.63 -7.48 -2.72
CA TYR A 209 -6.49 -8.33 -3.03
C TYR A 209 -5.46 -8.23 -1.91
N GLU A 210 -5.30 -9.33 -1.18
CA GLU A 210 -4.35 -9.43 -0.08
C GLU A 210 -3.22 -10.39 -0.44
N ARG A 211 -1.99 -9.98 -0.17
CA ARG A 211 -0.80 -10.84 -0.20
C ARG A 211 -0.11 -10.78 1.16
N VAL A 212 -0.13 -11.89 1.89
CA VAL A 212 0.62 -12.08 3.13
C VAL A 212 1.76 -13.05 2.86
N TYR A 213 3.00 -12.58 2.98
CA TYR A 213 4.17 -13.45 2.85
C TYR A 213 4.50 -14.09 4.20
N ALA A 214 4.18 -15.37 4.32
CA ALA A 214 4.52 -16.19 5.47
C ALA A 214 5.98 -16.65 5.40
N ARG A 215 6.40 -17.39 6.44
CA ARG A 215 7.77 -17.89 6.56
C ARG A 215 8.20 -18.72 5.34
N ASP A 216 7.34 -19.64 4.92
CA ASP A 216 7.68 -20.57 3.84
C ASP A 216 7.77 -19.84 2.49
N ASP A 217 6.91 -18.85 2.23
CA ASP A 217 7.01 -18.02 1.03
C ASP A 217 8.34 -17.26 0.96
N LEU A 218 8.78 -16.68 2.09
CA LEU A 218 10.02 -15.92 2.16
C LEU A 218 11.25 -16.82 2.08
N LEU A 219 11.17 -18.04 2.62
CA LEU A 219 12.21 -19.05 2.48
C LEU A 219 12.37 -19.46 1.01
N ASP A 220 11.26 -19.71 0.31
CA ASP A 220 11.28 -20.09 -1.11
C ASP A 220 11.84 -18.96 -1.98
N ILE A 221 11.45 -17.71 -1.71
CA ILE A 221 12.02 -16.53 -2.38
C ILE A 221 13.53 -16.45 -2.13
N GLY A 222 13.96 -16.58 -0.87
CA GLY A 222 15.38 -16.57 -0.51
C GLY A 222 16.17 -17.66 -1.24
N ALA A 223 15.65 -18.90 -1.24
CA ALA A 223 16.27 -20.05 -1.89
C ALA A 223 16.40 -19.86 -3.42
N ASP A 224 15.34 -19.40 -4.09
CA ASP A 224 15.36 -19.12 -5.54
C ASP A 224 16.40 -18.04 -5.89
N LEU A 225 16.49 -16.97 -5.09
CA LEU A 225 17.47 -15.91 -5.29
C LEU A 225 18.92 -16.40 -5.14
N VAL A 226 19.19 -17.29 -4.18
CA VAL A 226 20.51 -17.93 -4.02
C VAL A 226 20.87 -18.76 -5.24
N VAL A 227 19.95 -19.62 -5.70
CA VAL A 227 20.18 -20.48 -6.87
C VAL A 227 20.47 -19.64 -8.12
N ARG A 228 19.68 -18.59 -8.36
CA ARG A 228 19.89 -17.67 -9.49
C ARG A 228 21.21 -16.91 -9.38
N GLY A 229 21.59 -16.50 -8.18
CA GLY A 229 22.87 -15.83 -7.90
C GLY A 229 24.07 -16.71 -8.21
N VAL A 230 24.05 -17.98 -7.77
CA VAL A 230 25.10 -18.96 -8.05
C VAL A 230 25.25 -19.20 -9.55
N ARG A 231 24.14 -19.39 -10.26
CA ARG A 231 24.13 -19.62 -11.72
C ARG A 231 24.74 -18.44 -12.48
N ARG A 232 24.35 -17.19 -12.18
CA ARG A 232 24.95 -15.99 -12.80
C ARG A 232 26.46 -15.88 -12.55
N LYS A 233 26.93 -16.24 -11.35
CA LYS A 233 28.37 -16.22 -11.02
C LYS A 233 29.16 -17.27 -11.81
N GLN A 234 28.56 -18.44 -12.05
CA GLN A 234 29.16 -19.49 -12.89
C GLN A 234 29.19 -19.08 -14.37
N GLU A 235 28.13 -18.44 -14.88
CA GLU A 235 28.06 -17.92 -16.25
C GLU A 235 29.11 -16.82 -16.49
N ARG A 236 29.22 -15.83 -15.59
CA ARG A 236 30.26 -14.78 -15.69
C ARG A 236 31.69 -15.30 -15.65
N ARG A 237 31.94 -16.37 -14.88
CA ARG A 237 33.24 -17.05 -14.83
C ARG A 237 33.56 -17.82 -16.12
N ARG A 238 32.55 -18.30 -16.84
CA ARG A 238 32.72 -18.96 -18.14
C ARG A 238 32.98 -17.95 -19.26
N ASP A 239 32.40 -16.75 -19.16
CA ASP A 239 32.51 -15.72 -20.20
C ASP A 239 33.77 -14.83 -20.08
N GLY A 240 34.69 -15.12 -19.15
CA GLY A 240 35.98 -14.44 -19.03
C GLY A 240 35.94 -12.96 -18.65
N ARG A 241 34.78 -12.44 -18.21
CA ARG A 241 34.63 -11.06 -17.72
C ARG A 241 34.69 -11.05 -16.19
N GLY A 242 35.91 -11.10 -15.66
CA GLY A 242 36.21 -10.92 -14.24
C GLY A 242 37.25 -9.83 -14.07
#